data_AF-A0A2E7AW73-F1
#
_entry.id   AF-A0A2E7AW73-F1
#
_cell.length_a   1.000
_cell.length_b   1.000
_cell.length_c   1.000
_cell.angle_alpha   90.00
_cell.angle_beta   90.00
_cell.angle_gamma   90.00
#
_symmetry.space_group_name_H-M   'P 1'
#
loop_
_entity.id
_entity.type
_entity.pdbx_description
1 polymer ?
#
loop_
_entity_poly.entity_id
_entity_poly.type
_entity_poly.pdbx_seq_one_letter_code
_entity_poly.pdbx_strand_id
1 'polypeptide(L)'
;MTQLKANNPKSKTRWTTMDEALTVESRIAPPPLSCPKCNGLLPSALGDIQCELCNANVRVEHEPTRTKWAKERLSCPSCSKVLIAGVDQRPAELRCGGCEAQFTLTAKVIRVEIECPSCHRGLRMKQRPGQRTINCPACDTAFKVSF
;
A
#
# COMPACT_ATOMS: atom_id res chain seq x y z
N MET A 1 -47.56 49.07 10.28
CA MET A 1 -46.10 49.02 10.16
C MET A 1 -45.61 47.78 10.88
N THR A 2 -45.45 46.70 10.12
CA THR A 2 -45.25 45.33 10.58
C THR A 2 -43.76 45.10 10.80
N GLN A 3 -43.32 44.84 12.03
CA GLN A 3 -41.97 44.36 12.30
C GLN A 3 -42.03 42.87 12.64
N LEU A 4 -41.55 42.06 11.68
CA LEU A 4 -41.25 40.65 11.84
C LEU A 4 -40.02 40.50 12.75
N LYS A 5 -40.15 39.83 13.89
CA LYS A 5 -39.00 39.35 14.67
C LYS A 5 -38.55 38.02 14.09
N ALA A 6 -37.36 38.01 13.50
CA ALA A 6 -36.71 36.83 12.94
C ALA A 6 -36.30 35.86 14.07
N ASN A 7 -36.83 34.63 14.01
CA ASN A 7 -36.34 33.52 14.82
C ASN A 7 -35.04 32.99 14.21
N ASN A 8 -33.95 33.06 14.97
CA ASN A 8 -32.65 32.51 14.60
C ASN A 8 -32.40 31.20 15.36
N PRO A 9 -32.70 30.02 14.79
CA PRO A 9 -32.22 28.76 15.35
C PRO A 9 -30.72 28.64 15.02
N LYS A 10 -29.88 28.86 16.04
CA LYS A 10 -28.45 28.54 15.98
C LYS A 10 -28.29 27.06 15.64
N SER A 11 -28.12 26.75 14.37
CA SER A 11 -27.75 25.44 13.87
C SER A 11 -26.38 25.10 14.43
N LYS A 12 -26.34 24.19 15.42
CA LYS A 12 -25.11 23.51 15.81
C LYS A 12 -24.72 22.62 14.64
N THR A 13 -23.92 23.15 13.73
CA THR A 13 -23.26 22.35 12.70
C THR A 13 -22.31 21.41 13.42
N ARG A 14 -22.79 20.19 13.67
CA ARG A 14 -21.99 19.06 14.11
C ARG A 14 -21.09 18.74 12.93
N TRP A 15 -19.84 19.20 13.00
CA TRP A 15 -18.80 18.85 12.06
C TRP A 15 -18.65 17.32 12.12
N THR A 16 -19.18 16.63 11.11
CA THR A 16 -18.82 15.25 10.84
C THR A 16 -17.37 15.28 10.42
N THR A 17 -16.47 14.95 11.35
CA THR A 17 -15.07 14.65 11.06
C THR A 17 -15.04 13.67 9.89
N MET A 18 -14.32 13.99 8.82
CA MET A 18 -13.90 12.99 7.86
C MET A 18 -13.11 11.94 8.64
N ASP A 19 -13.69 10.75 8.81
CA ASP A 19 -12.99 9.57 9.33
C ASP A 19 -11.85 9.26 8.35
N GLU A 20 -10.64 9.70 8.69
CA GLU A 20 -9.44 9.32 7.96
C GLU A 20 -9.28 7.80 8.10
N ALA A 21 -9.38 7.07 6.99
CA ALA A 21 -9.33 5.62 7.01
C ALA A 21 -7.99 5.16 7.61
N LEU A 22 -8.06 4.45 8.74
CA LEU A 22 -6.88 3.92 9.40
C LEU A 22 -6.26 2.84 8.51
N THR A 23 -4.96 2.94 8.26
CA THR A 23 -4.23 1.97 7.45
C THR A 23 -2.96 1.50 8.16
N VAL A 24 -2.60 0.23 7.95
CA VAL A 24 -1.38 -0.40 8.45
C VAL A 24 -0.70 -1.11 7.29
N GLU A 25 0.60 -0.89 7.08
CA GLU A 25 1.38 -1.60 6.06
C GLU A 25 1.82 -2.98 6.58
N SER A 26 1.60 -4.04 5.79
CA SER A 26 2.15 -5.36 6.08
C SER A 26 3.69 -5.33 6.06
N ARG A 27 4.30 -6.11 6.95
CA ARG A 27 5.75 -6.29 7.02
C ARG A 27 6.25 -7.41 6.10
N ILE A 28 5.33 -8.17 5.52
CA ILE A 28 5.60 -9.39 4.76
C ILE A 28 5.31 -9.11 3.29
N ALA A 29 6.35 -9.14 2.47
CA ALA A 29 6.24 -8.97 1.02
C ALA A 29 6.14 -10.34 0.34
N PRO A 30 5.35 -10.47 -0.74
CA PRO A 30 5.51 -11.55 -1.71
C PRO A 30 6.93 -11.56 -2.30
N PRO A 31 7.44 -12.73 -2.72
CA PRO A 31 8.68 -12.78 -3.48
C PRO A 31 8.53 -12.03 -4.82
N PRO A 32 9.61 -11.50 -5.39
CA PRO A 32 9.60 -10.97 -6.76
C PRO A 32 9.36 -12.11 -7.74
N LEU A 33 8.47 -11.90 -8.71
CA LEU A 33 8.05 -12.90 -9.68
C LEU A 33 8.03 -12.30 -11.09
N SER A 34 8.29 -13.13 -12.09
CA SER A 34 8.29 -12.71 -13.50
C SER A 34 7.05 -13.25 -14.21
N CYS A 35 6.56 -12.47 -15.19
CA CYS A 35 5.45 -12.88 -16.03
C CYS A 35 5.89 -14.01 -16.97
N PRO A 36 5.18 -15.15 -17.04
CA PRO A 36 5.56 -16.26 -17.92
C PRO A 36 5.45 -15.92 -19.42
N LYS A 37 4.71 -14.86 -19.79
CA LYS A 37 4.51 -14.44 -21.19
C LYS A 37 5.63 -13.51 -21.69
N CYS A 38 6.08 -12.56 -20.87
CA CYS A 38 7.05 -11.54 -21.29
C CYS A 38 8.31 -11.47 -20.44
N ASN A 39 8.43 -12.33 -19.42
CA ASN A 39 9.53 -12.39 -18.45
C ASN A 39 9.79 -11.11 -17.62
N GLY A 40 8.98 -10.07 -17.78
CA GLY A 40 9.11 -8.86 -16.96
C GLY A 40 8.50 -9.03 -15.57
N LEU A 41 8.94 -8.19 -14.63
CA LEU A 41 8.50 -8.24 -13.24
C LEU A 41 6.97 -8.07 -13.13
N LEU A 42 6.36 -8.89 -12.28
CA LEU A 42 4.95 -8.78 -11.92
C LEU A 42 4.76 -7.81 -10.74
N PRO A 43 3.56 -7.20 -10.63
CA PRO A 43 3.15 -6.53 -9.40
C PRO A 43 3.36 -7.43 -8.18
N SER A 44 3.82 -6.84 -7.06
CA SER A 44 4.09 -7.57 -5.82
C SER A 44 2.78 -7.92 -5.09
N ALA A 45 2.08 -8.92 -5.60
CA ALA A 45 0.83 -9.44 -5.07
C ALA A 45 0.78 -10.97 -5.22
N LEU A 46 -0.26 -11.60 -4.67
CA LEU A 46 -0.62 -13.00 -4.92
C LEU A 46 -2.08 -13.07 -5.42
N GLY A 47 -2.49 -14.20 -5.96
CA GLY A 47 -3.80 -14.37 -6.61
C GLY A 47 -3.75 -14.05 -8.10
N ASP A 48 -4.85 -13.58 -8.66
CA ASP A 48 -4.94 -13.18 -10.07
C ASP A 48 -4.34 -11.79 -10.27
N ILE A 49 -3.24 -11.72 -11.02
CA ILE A 49 -2.48 -10.50 -11.25
C ILE A 49 -2.43 -10.22 -12.76
N GLN A 50 -2.77 -9.01 -13.17
CA GLN A 50 -2.55 -8.57 -14.54
C GLN A 50 -1.12 -8.02 -14.68
N CYS A 51 -0.36 -8.55 -15.63
CA CYS A 51 0.97 -8.04 -15.95
C CYS A 51 0.86 -6.63 -16.57
N GLU A 52 1.49 -5.64 -15.95
CA GLU A 52 1.49 -4.24 -16.42
C GLU A 52 2.22 -4.04 -17.77
N LEU A 53 3.02 -5.02 -18.21
CA LEU A 53 3.84 -4.92 -19.42
C LEU A 53 3.18 -5.55 -20.65
N CYS A 54 2.46 -6.66 -20.47
CA CYS A 54 1.89 -7.42 -21.59
C CYS A 54 0.39 -7.74 -21.44
N ASN A 55 -0.24 -7.26 -20.36
CA ASN A 55 -1.66 -7.45 -20.02
C ASN A 55 -2.09 -8.92 -19.86
N ALA A 56 -1.16 -9.86 -19.70
CA ALA A 56 -1.52 -11.23 -19.37
C ALA A 56 -2.04 -11.33 -17.93
N ASN A 57 -3.13 -12.06 -17.75
CA ASN A 57 -3.59 -12.48 -16.42
C ASN A 57 -2.76 -13.69 -15.98
N VAL A 58 -2.11 -13.58 -14.82
CA VAL A 58 -1.24 -14.59 -14.25
C VAL A 58 -1.75 -14.91 -12.85
N ARG A 59 -2.07 -16.18 -12.61
CA ARG A 59 -2.41 -16.64 -11.26
C ARG A 59 -1.13 -17.00 -10.50
N VAL A 60 -0.91 -16.31 -9.40
CA VAL A 60 0.27 -16.46 -8.55
C VAL A 60 -0.12 -17.05 -7.20
N GLU A 61 0.39 -18.24 -6.90
CA GLU A 61 0.21 -18.89 -5.60
C GLU A 61 1.56 -19.06 -4.90
N HIS A 62 1.63 -18.72 -3.62
CA HIS A 62 2.80 -18.93 -2.79
C HIS A 62 2.39 -19.19 -1.33
N GLU A 63 2.19 -20.47 -1.00
CA GLU A 63 1.73 -20.93 0.33
C GLU A 63 2.56 -20.35 1.48
N PRO A 64 3.91 -20.28 1.42
CA PRO A 64 4.68 -19.77 2.54
C PRO A 64 4.38 -18.30 2.85
N THR A 65 4.07 -17.49 1.83
CA THR A 65 3.65 -16.08 2.04
C THR A 65 2.24 -15.99 2.59
N ARG A 66 1.31 -16.81 2.10
CA ARG A 66 -0.07 -16.89 2.62
C ARG A 66 -0.09 -17.25 4.12
N THR A 67 0.66 -18.28 4.49
CA THR A 67 0.80 -18.72 5.89
C THR A 67 1.45 -17.64 6.76
N LYS A 68 2.47 -16.94 6.23
CA LYS A 68 3.09 -15.79 6.91
C LYS A 68 2.11 -14.64 7.09
N TRP A 69 1.29 -14.32 6.09
CA TRP A 69 0.26 -13.29 6.17
C TRP A 69 -0.82 -13.62 7.19
N ALA A 70 -1.32 -14.86 7.22
CA ALA A 70 -2.32 -15.27 8.19
C ALA A 70 -1.81 -15.17 9.64
N LYS A 71 -0.53 -15.49 9.86
CA LYS A 71 0.13 -15.43 11.18
C LYS A 71 0.76 -14.07 11.49
N GLU A 72 0.60 -13.07 10.63
CA GLU A 72 1.22 -11.76 10.80
C GLU A 72 0.71 -11.09 12.07
N ARG A 73 1.63 -10.72 12.97
CA ARG A 73 1.33 -9.90 14.15
C ARG A 73 1.39 -8.43 13.78
N LEU A 74 0.40 -7.65 14.18
CA LEU A 74 0.35 -6.21 13.96
C LEU A 74 -0.21 -5.49 15.19
N SER A 75 0.08 -4.20 15.31
CA SER A 75 -0.45 -3.35 16.38
C SER A 75 -1.67 -2.59 15.86
N CYS A 76 -2.75 -2.57 16.64
CA CYS A 76 -3.91 -1.75 16.31
C CYS A 76 -3.50 -0.26 16.23
N PRO A 77 -3.85 0.46 15.15
CA PRO A 77 -3.50 1.87 15.00
C PRO A 77 -4.21 2.79 16.01
N SER A 78 -5.29 2.32 16.64
CA SER A 78 -6.06 3.10 17.62
C SER A 78 -5.65 2.87 19.07
N CYS A 79 -5.50 1.60 19.50
CA CYS A 79 -5.23 1.27 20.92
C CYS A 79 -3.90 0.55 21.16
N SER A 80 -3.06 0.37 20.12
CA SER A 80 -1.75 -0.30 20.17
C SER A 80 -1.76 -1.77 20.61
N LYS A 81 -2.94 -2.37 20.88
CA LYS A 81 -3.06 -3.81 21.17
C LYS A 81 -2.53 -4.64 20.01
N VAL A 82 -1.73 -5.66 20.32
CA VAL A 82 -1.22 -6.61 19.32
C VAL A 82 -2.33 -7.59 18.94
N LEU A 83 -2.56 -7.76 17.65
CA LEU A 83 -3.46 -8.75 17.08
C LEU A 83 -2.74 -9.58 16.00
N ILE A 84 -3.34 -10.73 15.64
CA ILE A 84 -2.92 -11.56 14.51
C ILE A 84 -3.87 -11.26 13.35
N ALA A 85 -3.34 -11.06 12.14
CA ALA A 85 -4.14 -10.71 10.97
C ALA A 85 -5.23 -11.75 10.68
N GLY A 86 -4.92 -13.05 10.80
CA GLY A 86 -5.88 -14.15 10.63
C GLY A 86 -6.33 -14.38 9.18
N VAL A 87 -5.83 -13.58 8.24
CA VAL A 87 -6.18 -13.60 6.82
C VAL A 87 -4.93 -13.69 5.94
N ASP A 88 -5.03 -14.46 4.86
CA ASP A 88 -3.94 -14.83 3.97
C ASP A 88 -3.94 -14.02 2.65
N GLN A 89 -4.61 -12.89 2.63
CA GLN A 89 -4.69 -11.98 1.48
C GLN A 89 -4.39 -10.54 1.88
N ARG A 90 -3.94 -9.73 0.91
CA ARG A 90 -3.68 -8.30 1.07
C ARG A 90 -4.21 -7.56 -0.18
N PRO A 91 -4.81 -6.37 -0.05
CA PRO A 91 -5.21 -5.73 1.21
C PRO A 91 -6.30 -6.51 1.96
N ALA A 92 -6.48 -6.24 3.24
CA ALA A 92 -7.54 -6.83 4.03
C ALA A 92 -8.11 -5.84 5.06
N GLU A 93 -9.42 -5.84 5.24
CA GLU A 93 -10.11 -5.08 6.28
C GLU A 93 -10.08 -5.85 7.60
N LEU A 94 -9.56 -5.23 8.65
CA LEU A 94 -9.44 -5.82 9.98
C LEU A 94 -10.21 -5.02 11.02
N ARG A 95 -10.69 -5.72 12.05
CA ARG A 95 -11.33 -5.13 13.23
C ARG A 95 -10.54 -5.51 14.48
N CYS A 96 -10.20 -4.52 15.30
CA CYS A 96 -9.53 -4.78 16.58
C CYS A 96 -10.52 -5.36 17.60
N GLY A 97 -10.26 -6.56 18.13
CA GLY A 97 -11.09 -7.14 19.21
C GLY A 97 -10.92 -6.47 20.59
N GLY A 98 -10.16 -5.37 20.70
CA GLY A 98 -9.97 -4.61 21.95
C GLY A 98 -10.66 -3.25 21.99
N CYS A 99 -10.62 -2.50 20.88
CA CYS A 99 -11.23 -1.17 20.77
C CYS A 99 -12.24 -1.06 19.62
N GLU A 100 -12.51 -2.16 18.91
CA GLU A 100 -13.43 -2.26 17.77
C GLU A 100 -13.10 -1.39 16.54
N ALA A 101 -11.99 -0.66 16.57
CA ALA A 101 -11.50 0.12 15.44
C ALA A 101 -11.33 -0.76 14.19
N GLN A 102 -11.80 -0.24 13.06
CA GLN A 102 -11.65 -0.83 11.74
C GLN A 102 -10.47 -0.17 11.02
N PHE A 103 -9.67 -0.96 10.30
CA PHE A 103 -8.53 -0.45 9.55
C PHE A 103 -8.14 -1.42 8.43
N THR A 104 -7.54 -0.87 7.38
CA THR A 104 -7.05 -1.64 6.23
C THR A 104 -5.60 -2.06 6.46
N LEU A 105 -5.33 -3.36 6.40
CA LEU A 105 -3.98 -3.91 6.29
C LEU A 105 -3.56 -3.98 4.82
N THR A 106 -2.67 -3.09 4.41
CA THR A 106 -2.21 -2.97 3.01
C THR A 106 -1.03 -3.89 2.73
N ALA A 107 -0.79 -4.19 1.45
CA ALA A 107 0.39 -4.95 1.03
C ALA A 107 1.69 -4.18 1.29
N LYS A 108 2.78 -4.90 1.57
CA LYS A 108 4.10 -4.31 1.76
C LYS A 108 4.58 -3.61 0.49
N VAL A 109 5.02 -2.36 0.62
CA VAL A 109 5.60 -1.62 -0.50
C VAL A 109 7.10 -1.87 -0.57
N ILE A 110 7.52 -2.67 -1.56
CA ILE A 110 8.93 -2.98 -1.77
C ILE A 110 9.68 -1.73 -2.23
N ARG A 111 10.73 -1.38 -1.47
CA ARG A 111 11.69 -0.33 -1.82
C ARG A 111 13.04 -0.98 -2.08
N VAL A 112 13.65 -0.61 -3.20
CA VAL A 112 14.97 -1.07 -3.66
C VAL A 112 15.97 0.07 -3.60
N GLU A 113 17.23 -0.31 -3.52
CA GLU A 113 18.36 0.60 -3.60
C GLU A 113 19.04 0.41 -4.96
N ILE A 114 19.27 1.51 -5.65
CA ILE A 114 20.01 1.55 -6.91
C ILE A 114 21.08 2.62 -6.83
N GLU A 115 22.03 2.59 -7.75
CA GLU A 115 23.12 3.56 -7.79
C GLU A 115 22.96 4.52 -8.97
N CYS A 116 23.27 5.81 -8.77
CA CYS A 116 23.35 6.75 -9.87
C CYS A 116 24.60 6.47 -10.73
N PRO A 117 24.46 6.29 -12.06
CA PRO A 117 25.60 5.98 -12.93
C PRO A 117 26.60 7.15 -13.09
N SER A 118 26.22 8.38 -12.69
CA SER A 118 27.08 9.56 -12.83
C SER A 118 27.80 9.93 -11.52
N CYS A 119 27.09 9.95 -10.39
CA CYS A 119 27.66 10.40 -9.11
C CYS A 119 27.80 9.27 -8.08
N HIS A 120 27.47 8.02 -8.43
CA HIS A 120 27.63 6.82 -7.59
C HIS A 120 26.88 6.86 -6.24
N ARG A 121 25.97 7.82 -6.05
CA ARG A 121 25.14 7.88 -4.84
C ARG A 121 24.06 6.80 -4.89
N GLY A 122 23.74 6.23 -3.73
CA GLY A 122 22.60 5.34 -3.54
C GLY A 122 21.26 6.09 -3.58
N LEU A 123 20.30 5.55 -4.31
CA LEU A 123 18.93 6.03 -4.40
C LEU A 123 17.99 4.94 -3.92
N ARG A 124 17.09 5.28 -3.00
CA ARG A 124 16.04 4.38 -2.53
C ARG A 124 14.70 4.73 -3.18
N MET A 125 14.07 3.77 -3.85
CA MET A 125 12.78 3.99 -4.52
C MET A 125 11.88 2.77 -4.52
N LYS A 126 10.60 2.97 -4.85
CA LYS A 126 9.65 1.86 -5.02
C LYS A 126 10.00 1.03 -6.26
N GLN A 127 10.05 -0.29 -6.11
CA GLN A 127 10.14 -1.21 -7.24
C GLN A 127 8.81 -1.15 -8.01
N ARG A 128 8.86 -1.03 -9.34
CA ARG A 128 7.67 -1.15 -10.19
C ARG A 128 8.04 -1.89 -11.48
N PRO A 129 7.14 -2.69 -12.04
CA PRO A 129 7.35 -3.34 -13.33
C PRO A 129 7.78 -2.36 -14.43
N GLY A 130 8.72 -2.81 -15.26
CA GLY A 130 9.08 -2.14 -16.50
C GLY A 130 10.14 -1.05 -16.35
N GLN A 131 10.28 -0.27 -17.41
CA GLN A 131 11.34 0.73 -17.53
C GLN A 131 10.80 2.15 -17.36
N ARG A 132 11.53 2.97 -16.61
CA ARG A 132 11.28 4.41 -16.51
C ARG A 132 12.57 5.20 -16.46
N THR A 133 12.51 6.44 -16.96
CA THR A 133 13.57 7.42 -16.77
C THR A 133 13.34 8.16 -15.47
N ILE A 134 14.39 8.31 -14.67
CA ILE A 134 14.39 9.09 -13.43
C ILE A 134 15.58 10.06 -13.44
N ASN A 135 15.51 11.10 -12.62
CA ASN A 135 16.60 12.04 -12.43
C ASN A 135 17.27 11.80 -11.07
N CYS A 136 18.60 11.82 -11.04
CA CYS A 136 19.33 11.78 -9.78
C CYS A 136 19.08 13.08 -8.99
N PRO A 137 18.59 13.03 -7.73
CA PRO A 137 18.35 14.24 -6.95
C PRO A 137 19.63 14.98 -6.51
N ALA A 138 20.80 14.40 -6.76
CA ALA A 138 22.09 14.97 -6.35
C ALA A 138 22.89 15.58 -7.50
N CYS A 139 22.74 15.09 -8.73
CA CYS A 139 23.50 15.56 -9.90
C CYS A 139 22.61 15.79 -11.14
N ASP A 140 21.29 15.70 -10.99
CA ASP A 140 20.26 15.90 -12.02
C ASP A 140 20.39 15.04 -13.29
N THR A 141 21.33 14.09 -13.30
CA THR A 141 21.51 13.17 -14.42
C THR A 141 20.27 12.30 -14.60
N ALA A 142 19.70 12.32 -15.79
CA ALA A 142 18.60 11.45 -16.18
C ALA A 142 19.13 10.07 -16.60
N PHE A 143 18.59 9.00 -16.03
CA PHE A 143 18.96 7.64 -16.39
C PHE A 143 17.77 6.68 -16.31
N LYS A 144 17.89 5.56 -17.03
CA LYS A 144 16.85 4.53 -17.11
C LYS A 144 17.03 3.51 -16.00
N VAL A 145 15.92 3.11 -15.39
CA VAL A 145 15.83 2.01 -14.42
C VAL A 145 14.79 1.03 -14.93
N SER A 146 15.11 -0.26 -14.87
CA SER A 146 14.20 -1.34 -15.23
C SER A 146 14.15 -2.36 -14.11
N PHE A 147 12.94 -2.87 -13.84
CA PHE A 147 12.73 -4.02 -12.96
C PHE A 147 11.86 -5.06 -13.66
#